data_AF-E1ZBK6-F1
#
_entry.id   AF-E1ZBK6-F1
#
_cell.length_a   1.000
_cell.length_b   1.000
_cell.length_c   1.000
_cell.angle_alpha   90.00
_cell.angle_beta   90.00
_cell.angle_gamma   90.00
#
_symmetry.space_group_name_H-M   'P 1'
#
loop_
_entity.id
_entity.type
_entity.pdbx_description
1 polymer ?
#
loop_
_entity_poly.entity_id
_entity_poly.type
_entity_poly.pdbx_seq_one_letter_code
_entity_poly.pdbx_strand_id
1 'polypeptide(L)'
;MALIGKPCPTLSGLTFIKGDPVAVPSRSGPMVVEFWATWCGPCRAAFPHLSQLARKFRGSGLVVVGVNMEEDSPQIRAFGDKMDYRVAVDATGQAAQALMGAAQVAGIPHGFIIDAGGVVRHHGHPMEPKFAQVLESVCREPAASGGAAAAAPAPPQQQRELPPITSSRQELLALPVRQLKQVLEERGIGFADCNEKQELVDRIVERCSTVTYYTSK
;
A
#
# COMPACT_ATOMS: atom_id res chain seq x y z
N MET A 1 18.82 8.21 -7.69
CA MET A 1 18.16 9.03 -8.73
C MET A 1 17.40 8.21 -9.78
N ALA A 2 17.40 6.85 -9.73
CA ALA A 2 16.90 6.03 -10.84
C ALA A 2 15.37 6.05 -11.05
N LEU A 3 14.56 6.56 -10.11
CA LEU A 3 13.09 6.49 -10.16
C LEU A 3 12.39 7.84 -10.38
N ILE A 4 13.05 8.97 -10.09
CA ILE A 4 12.45 10.31 -10.26
C ILE A 4 12.22 10.59 -11.75
N GLY A 5 11.02 11.07 -12.10
CA GLY A 5 10.59 11.36 -13.47
C GLY A 5 10.08 10.14 -14.24
N LYS A 6 10.06 8.95 -13.62
CA LYS A 6 9.52 7.73 -14.22
C LYS A 6 8.12 7.42 -13.72
N PRO A 7 7.31 6.67 -14.49
CA PRO A 7 6.07 6.10 -13.99
C PRO A 7 6.32 5.30 -12.71
N CYS A 8 5.47 5.52 -11.71
CA CYS A 8 5.42 4.72 -10.51
C CYS A 8 5.04 3.27 -10.89
N PRO A 9 5.82 2.26 -10.49
CA PRO A 9 5.42 0.87 -10.63
C PRO A 9 4.08 0.63 -9.93
N THR A 10 3.23 -0.18 -10.54
CA THR A 10 2.00 -0.64 -9.88
C THR A 10 2.38 -1.48 -8.67
N LEU A 11 1.83 -1.15 -7.49
CA LEU A 11 2.07 -1.94 -6.29
C LEU A 11 1.03 -3.05 -6.15
N SER A 12 1.50 -4.20 -5.69
CA SER A 12 0.72 -5.40 -5.38
C SER A 12 1.02 -5.88 -3.96
N GLY A 13 0.17 -6.76 -3.43
CA GLY A 13 0.40 -7.41 -2.13
C GLY A 13 0.12 -6.53 -0.91
N LEU A 14 -0.50 -5.36 -1.09
CA LEU A 14 -0.86 -4.46 0.01
C LEU A 14 -2.18 -4.90 0.68
N THR A 15 -2.11 -5.16 1.98
CA THR A 15 -3.29 -5.40 2.83
C THR A 15 -3.61 -4.13 3.60
N PHE A 16 -4.69 -3.44 3.26
CA PHE A 16 -5.12 -2.23 3.96
C PHE A 16 -5.77 -2.59 5.30
N ILE A 17 -5.24 -1.99 6.37
CA ILE A 17 -5.70 -2.17 7.74
C ILE A 17 -6.38 -0.91 8.30
N LYS A 18 -6.27 0.22 7.59
CA LYS A 18 -6.95 1.48 7.89
C LYS A 18 -7.28 2.28 6.64
N GLY A 19 -8.51 2.79 6.58
CA GLY A 19 -9.03 3.60 5.48
C GLY A 19 -9.39 2.77 4.26
N ASP A 20 -10.12 3.39 3.32
CA ASP A 20 -10.54 2.71 2.10
C ASP A 20 -9.32 2.35 1.25
N PRO A 21 -9.25 1.13 0.71
CA PRO A 21 -8.09 0.75 -0.07
C PRO A 21 -8.00 1.52 -1.39
N VAL A 22 -6.77 1.64 -1.90
CA VAL A 22 -6.50 2.49 -3.06
C VAL A 22 -5.42 1.87 -3.94
N ALA A 23 -5.58 2.03 -5.26
CA ALA A 23 -4.56 1.70 -6.24
C ALA A 23 -3.30 2.57 -6.04
N VAL A 24 -2.13 1.99 -6.23
CA VAL A 24 -0.86 2.73 -6.26
C VAL A 24 -0.17 2.44 -7.60
N PRO A 25 0.05 3.45 -8.46
CA PRO A 25 -0.37 4.84 -8.30
C PRO A 25 -1.90 5.03 -8.39
N SER A 26 -2.42 6.06 -7.71
CA SER A 26 -3.84 6.45 -7.82
C SER A 26 -4.08 7.28 -9.08
N ARG A 27 -5.24 7.09 -9.72
CA ARG A 27 -5.69 7.94 -10.85
C ARG A 27 -6.52 9.14 -10.40
N SER A 28 -6.83 9.24 -9.10
CA SER A 28 -7.75 10.23 -8.54
C SER A 28 -7.07 11.53 -8.13
N GLY A 29 -5.73 11.58 -8.13
CA GLY A 29 -4.96 12.70 -7.61
C GLY A 29 -3.54 12.31 -7.20
N PRO A 30 -2.77 13.28 -6.68
CA PRO A 30 -1.42 13.03 -6.19
C PRO A 30 -1.43 12.08 -4.98
N MET A 31 -0.30 11.40 -4.77
CA MET A 31 -0.15 10.40 -3.73
C MET A 31 1.19 10.48 -3.03
N VAL A 32 1.19 10.17 -1.73
CA VAL A 32 2.39 9.85 -0.95
C VAL A 32 2.31 8.39 -0.51
N VAL A 33 3.38 7.63 -0.77
CA VAL A 33 3.57 6.27 -0.24
C VAL A 33 4.78 6.30 0.68
N GLU A 34 4.59 5.96 1.94
CA GLU A 34 5.67 5.97 2.93
C GLU A 34 5.90 4.58 3.52
N PHE A 35 7.15 4.14 3.54
CA PHE A 35 7.53 2.85 4.11
C PHE A 35 8.03 3.00 5.53
N TRP A 36 7.47 2.21 6.45
CA TRP A 36 7.77 2.27 7.89
C TRP A 36 7.72 0.90 8.58
N ALA A 37 8.14 0.89 9.85
CA ALA A 37 8.14 -0.27 10.72
C ALA A 37 7.85 0.14 12.18
N THR A 38 7.29 -0.76 12.99
CA THR A 38 6.89 -0.50 14.39
C THR A 38 8.10 -0.21 15.28
N TRP A 39 9.23 -0.87 15.00
CA TRP A 39 10.49 -0.68 15.71
C TRP A 39 11.22 0.61 15.30
N CYS A 40 10.83 1.24 14.19
CA CYS A 40 11.49 2.43 13.65
C CYS A 40 11.09 3.70 14.43
N GLY A 41 11.97 4.17 15.31
CA GLY A 41 11.81 5.42 16.05
C GLY A 41 11.55 6.64 15.15
N PRO A 42 12.40 6.92 14.15
CA PRO A 42 12.21 8.05 13.23
C PRO A 42 10.91 7.99 12.43
N CYS A 43 10.45 6.81 12.04
CA CYS A 43 9.17 6.62 11.35
C CYS A 43 8.00 7.10 12.24
N ARG A 44 8.00 6.68 13.51
CA ARG A 44 6.98 7.09 14.49
C ARG A 44 6.96 8.61 14.70
N ALA A 45 8.11 9.26 14.62
CA ALA A 45 8.20 10.73 14.69
C ALA A 45 7.62 11.42 13.44
N ALA A 46 7.57 10.74 12.29
CA ALA A 46 7.03 11.28 11.04
C ALA A 46 5.49 11.20 10.93
N PHE A 47 4.82 10.33 11.70
CA PHE A 47 3.36 10.13 11.59
C PHE A 47 2.53 11.42 11.78
N PRO A 48 2.81 12.29 12.78
CA PRO A 48 2.06 13.53 12.94
C PRO A 48 2.27 14.49 11.76
N HIS A 49 3.48 14.51 11.20
CA HIS A 49 3.81 15.34 10.05
C HIS A 49 3.07 14.88 8.78
N LEU A 50 3.11 13.57 8.48
CA LEU A 50 2.38 12.99 7.35
C LEU A 50 0.85 13.18 7.50
N SER A 51 0.33 13.04 8.71
CA SER A 51 -1.08 13.32 9.02
C SER A 51 -1.44 14.79 8.77
N GLN A 52 -0.54 15.72 9.13
CA GLN A 52 -0.72 17.14 8.83
C GLN A 52 -0.74 17.40 7.32
N LEU A 53 0.17 16.80 6.56
CA LEU A 53 0.21 16.93 5.10
C LEU A 53 -1.05 16.36 4.44
N ALA A 54 -1.50 15.17 4.87
CA ALA A 54 -2.74 14.54 4.41
C ALA A 54 -3.95 15.46 4.63
N ARG A 55 -4.08 16.07 5.82
CA ARG A 55 -5.15 17.02 6.11
C ARG A 55 -5.02 18.31 5.29
N LYS A 56 -3.82 18.89 5.19
CA LYS A 56 -3.55 20.14 4.47
C LYS A 56 -3.93 20.06 2.99
N PHE A 57 -3.59 18.95 2.32
CA PHE A 57 -3.79 18.79 0.88
C PHE A 57 -4.98 17.90 0.50
N ARG A 58 -5.86 17.57 1.46
CA ARG A 58 -7.08 16.81 1.19
C ARG A 58 -7.95 17.45 0.10
N GLY A 59 -8.01 18.80 0.07
CA GLY A 59 -8.73 19.56 -0.96
C GLY A 59 -8.15 19.43 -2.37
N SER A 60 -6.85 19.10 -2.49
CA SER A 60 -6.18 18.81 -3.77
C SER A 60 -6.31 17.35 -4.21
N GLY A 61 -7.07 16.53 -3.48
CA GLY A 61 -7.20 15.09 -3.74
C GLY A 61 -5.99 14.26 -3.32
N LEU A 62 -5.10 14.79 -2.46
CA LEU A 62 -3.93 14.04 -1.98
C LEU A 62 -4.36 12.77 -1.23
N VAL A 63 -3.77 11.64 -1.62
CA VAL A 63 -3.86 10.39 -0.88
C VAL A 63 -2.52 10.05 -0.23
N VAL A 64 -2.52 9.80 1.08
CA VAL A 64 -1.33 9.31 1.79
C VAL A 64 -1.56 7.86 2.21
N VAL A 65 -0.58 6.99 1.94
CA VAL A 65 -0.57 5.57 2.31
C VAL A 65 0.72 5.27 3.08
N GLY A 66 0.60 4.92 4.35
CA GLY A 66 1.70 4.34 5.13
C GLY A 66 1.74 2.83 4.96
N VAL A 67 2.81 2.32 4.38
CA VAL A 67 3.08 0.91 4.12
C VAL A 67 4.01 0.36 5.20
N ASN A 68 3.45 -0.42 6.10
CA ASN A 68 4.22 -1.17 7.07
C ASN A 68 4.86 -2.39 6.40
N MET A 69 6.15 -2.62 6.66
CA MET A 69 6.95 -3.68 6.03
C MET A 69 7.02 -4.99 6.85
N GLU A 70 6.29 -5.08 7.97
CA GLU A 70 6.22 -6.26 8.83
C GLU A 70 4.98 -7.10 8.49
N GLU A 71 4.78 -8.22 9.20
CA GLU A 71 3.54 -8.98 9.13
C GLU A 71 2.43 -8.29 9.93
N ASP A 72 1.20 -8.25 9.39
CA ASP A 72 0.06 -7.64 10.07
C ASP A 72 -0.17 -8.27 11.45
N SER A 73 -0.26 -7.39 12.45
CA SER A 73 -0.41 -7.72 13.86
C SER A 73 -1.29 -6.68 14.55
N PRO A 74 -1.90 -7.01 15.71
CA PRO A 74 -2.64 -6.04 16.51
C PRO A 74 -1.82 -4.78 16.86
N GLN A 75 -0.50 -4.93 17.01
CA GLN A 75 0.41 -3.81 17.29
C GLN A 75 0.44 -2.81 16.13
N ILE A 76 0.51 -3.27 14.89
CA ILE A 76 0.54 -2.40 13.71
C ILE A 76 -0.79 -1.63 13.60
N ARG A 77 -1.92 -2.30 13.85
CA ARG A 77 -3.26 -1.67 13.87
C ARG A 77 -3.34 -0.55 14.91
N ALA A 78 -2.84 -0.78 16.12
CA ALA A 78 -2.76 0.24 17.16
C ALA A 78 -1.85 1.44 16.80
N PHE A 79 -0.84 1.24 15.95
CA PHE A 79 -0.08 2.36 15.38
C PHE A 79 -0.87 3.09 14.29
N GLY A 80 -1.62 2.38 13.46
CA GLY A 80 -2.48 2.97 12.45
C GLY A 80 -3.51 3.94 13.04
N ASP A 81 -4.01 3.68 14.25
CA ASP A 81 -4.93 4.59 14.98
C ASP A 81 -4.33 5.98 15.24
N LYS A 82 -3.00 6.10 15.26
CA LYS A 82 -2.26 7.36 15.46
C LYS A 82 -2.03 8.16 14.16
N MET A 83 -2.51 7.65 13.03
CA MET A 83 -2.31 8.22 11.69
C MET A 83 -3.64 8.69 11.10
N ASP A 84 -3.69 9.88 10.51
CA ASP A 84 -4.91 10.38 9.84
C ASP A 84 -4.90 10.11 8.32
N TYR A 85 -4.30 9.00 7.93
CA TYR A 85 -4.17 8.57 6.54
C TYR A 85 -4.32 7.05 6.42
N ARG A 86 -4.31 6.54 5.19
CA ARG A 86 -4.49 5.11 4.91
C ARG A 86 -3.27 4.33 5.37
N VAL A 87 -3.48 3.14 5.91
CA VAL A 87 -2.38 2.26 6.34
C VAL A 87 -2.56 0.89 5.71
N ALA A 88 -1.48 0.42 5.10
CA ALA A 88 -1.39 -0.90 4.50
C ALA A 88 -0.19 -1.67 5.05
N VAL A 89 -0.23 -2.98 4.89
CA VAL A 89 0.83 -3.91 5.25
C VAL A 89 1.34 -4.59 3.98
N ASP A 90 2.66 -4.62 3.81
CA ASP A 90 3.38 -5.32 2.74
C ASP A 90 4.10 -6.55 3.31
N ALA A 91 3.32 -7.54 3.75
CA ALA A 91 3.86 -8.75 4.38
C ALA A 91 4.76 -9.57 3.43
N THR A 92 4.62 -9.37 2.12
CA THR A 92 5.41 -10.08 1.10
C THR A 92 6.66 -9.34 0.66
N GLY A 93 6.82 -8.07 1.05
CA GLY A 93 7.89 -7.19 0.59
C GLY A 93 7.81 -6.78 -0.89
N GLN A 94 6.72 -7.10 -1.59
CA GLN A 94 6.57 -6.82 -3.02
C GLN A 94 6.50 -5.32 -3.30
N ALA A 95 5.74 -4.58 -2.49
CA ALA A 95 5.61 -3.14 -2.66
C ALA A 95 6.93 -2.41 -2.35
N ALA A 96 7.62 -2.84 -1.28
CA ALA A 96 8.93 -2.33 -0.92
C ALA A 96 9.95 -2.61 -2.03
N GLN A 97 9.99 -3.84 -2.57
CA GLN A 97 10.89 -4.18 -3.68
C GLN A 97 10.60 -3.33 -4.92
N ALA A 98 9.32 -3.10 -5.26
CA ALA A 98 8.93 -2.34 -6.44
C ALA A 98 9.34 -0.85 -6.37
N LEU A 99 9.21 -0.20 -5.21
CA LEU A 99 9.58 1.21 -5.04
C LEU A 99 10.98 1.41 -4.47
N MET A 100 11.23 0.89 -3.27
CA MET A 100 12.51 1.06 -2.58
C MET A 100 13.64 0.35 -3.34
N GLY A 101 13.41 -0.87 -3.83
CA GLY A 101 14.36 -1.60 -4.66
C GLY A 101 14.69 -0.85 -5.96
N ALA A 102 13.68 -0.35 -6.67
CA ALA A 102 13.89 0.44 -7.90
C ALA A 102 14.58 1.78 -7.65
N ALA A 103 14.38 2.38 -6.47
CA ALA A 103 15.08 3.59 -6.04
C ALA A 103 16.48 3.32 -5.43
N GLN A 104 16.85 2.04 -5.24
CA GLN A 104 18.07 1.59 -4.58
C GLN A 104 18.24 2.17 -3.17
N VAL A 105 17.15 2.15 -2.40
CA VAL A 105 17.11 2.62 -1.00
C VAL A 105 16.66 1.49 -0.08
N ALA A 106 17.19 1.48 1.14
CA ALA A 106 16.84 0.49 2.15
C ALA A 106 16.50 1.12 3.52
N GLY A 107 16.78 2.41 3.71
CA GLY A 107 16.49 3.10 4.97
C GLY A 107 15.03 3.49 5.09
N ILE A 108 14.49 3.47 6.31
CA ILE A 108 13.16 3.96 6.67
C ILE A 108 13.26 5.03 7.78
N PRO A 109 12.33 6.01 7.85
CA PRO A 109 11.17 6.17 6.96
C PRO A 109 11.57 6.66 5.58
N HIS A 110 10.87 6.19 4.56
CA HIS A 110 11.11 6.61 3.18
C HIS A 110 9.81 6.85 2.45
N GLY A 111 9.59 8.10 2.05
CA GLY A 111 8.41 8.54 1.31
C GLY A 111 8.68 8.65 -0.18
N PHE A 112 7.66 8.39 -0.98
CA PHE A 112 7.61 8.62 -2.42
C PHE A 112 6.46 9.58 -2.71
N ILE A 113 6.73 10.65 -3.47
CA ILE A 113 5.72 11.59 -3.96
C ILE A 113 5.42 11.22 -5.41
N ILE A 114 4.17 10.93 -5.67
CA ILE A 114 3.65 10.54 -6.98
C ILE A 114 2.62 11.60 -7.39
N ASP A 115 2.73 12.14 -8.60
CA ASP A 115 1.73 13.09 -9.09
C ASP A 115 0.45 12.40 -9.61
N ALA A 116 -0.56 13.20 -9.98
CA ALA A 116 -1.82 12.68 -10.50
C ALA A 116 -1.69 11.93 -11.84
N GLY A 117 -0.57 12.08 -12.54
CA GLY A 117 -0.23 11.32 -13.74
C GLY A 117 0.44 9.97 -13.43
N GLY A 118 0.66 9.66 -12.15
CA GLY A 118 1.33 8.44 -11.71
C GLY A 118 2.86 8.50 -11.87
N VAL A 119 3.46 9.68 -12.02
CA VAL A 119 4.91 9.84 -12.13
C VAL A 119 5.53 10.09 -10.76
N VAL A 120 6.65 9.42 -10.45
CA VAL A 120 7.40 9.66 -9.21
C VAL A 120 8.14 10.99 -9.33
N ARG A 121 7.77 11.97 -8.52
CA ARG A 121 8.34 13.33 -8.55
C ARG A 121 9.46 13.52 -7.55
N HIS A 122 9.43 12.78 -6.46
CA HIS A 122 10.49 12.79 -5.46
C HIS A 122 10.41 11.56 -4.57
N HIS A 123 11.52 11.23 -3.91
CA HIS A 123 11.56 10.28 -2.81
C HIS A 123 12.63 10.68 -1.81
N GLY A 124 12.40 10.39 -0.52
CA GLY A 124 13.32 10.77 0.56
C GLY A 124 12.67 10.65 1.93
N HIS A 125 13.36 11.12 2.96
CA HIS A 125 12.81 11.11 4.31
C HIS A 125 11.63 12.10 4.40
N PRO A 126 10.44 11.69 4.89
CA PRO A 126 9.23 12.53 4.84
C PRO A 126 9.32 13.87 5.57
N MET A 127 10.20 13.98 6.56
CA MET A 127 10.42 15.21 7.33
C MET A 127 11.46 16.17 6.70
N GLU A 128 12.09 15.82 5.58
CA GLU A 128 13.01 16.74 4.91
C GLU A 128 12.26 17.94 4.30
N PRO A 129 12.79 19.17 4.40
CA PRO A 129 12.14 20.35 3.82
C PRO A 129 11.82 20.20 2.33
N LYS A 130 12.71 19.53 1.58
CA LYS A 130 12.54 19.26 0.16
C LYS A 130 11.31 18.39 -0.13
N PHE A 131 11.00 17.44 0.76
CA PHE A 131 9.84 16.58 0.63
C PHE A 131 8.54 17.40 0.62
N ALA A 132 8.37 18.26 1.64
CA ALA A 132 7.20 19.13 1.75
C ALA A 132 7.10 20.14 0.59
N GLN A 133 8.23 20.70 0.14
CA GLN A 133 8.27 21.63 -0.99
C GLN A 133 7.82 20.98 -2.30
N VAL A 134 8.30 19.77 -2.61
CA VAL A 134 7.89 19.05 -3.81
C VAL A 134 6.42 18.63 -3.73
N LEU A 135 5.97 18.15 -2.57
CA LEU A 135 4.57 17.77 -2.39
C LEU A 135 3.63 18.97 -2.60
N GLU A 136 4.01 20.14 -2.08
CA GLU A 136 3.23 21.35 -2.26
C GLU A 136 3.17 21.80 -3.72
N SER A 137 4.27 21.66 -4.47
CA SER A 137 4.27 21.87 -5.93
C SER A 137 3.29 20.92 -6.62
N VAL A 138 3.42 19.62 -6.35
CA VAL A 138 2.60 18.55 -6.97
C VAL A 138 1.12 18.73 -6.66
N CYS A 139 0.75 19.13 -5.45
CA CYS A 139 -0.64 19.35 -5.05
C CYS A 139 -1.25 20.67 -5.56
N ARG A 140 -0.43 21.61 -6.06
CA ARG A 140 -0.86 22.88 -6.66
C ARG A 140 -0.89 22.83 -8.18
N GLU A 141 -0.17 21.88 -8.78
CA GLU A 141 -0.27 21.62 -10.21
C GLU A 141 -1.74 21.28 -10.54
N PRO A 142 -2.38 22.00 -11.49
CA PRO A 142 -3.68 21.58 -11.98
C PRO A 142 -3.53 20.15 -12.51
N ALA A 143 -4.52 19.29 -12.25
CA ALA A 143 -4.52 17.92 -12.77
C ALA A 143 -4.33 17.99 -14.29
N ALA A 144 -3.10 17.75 -14.75
CA ALA A 144 -2.73 18.06 -16.11
C ALA A 144 -3.61 17.25 -17.05
N SER A 145 -4.41 17.92 -17.88
CA SER A 145 -5.03 17.33 -19.05
C SER A 145 -3.94 17.04 -20.08
N GLY A 146 -3.26 15.90 -19.92
CA GLY A 146 -2.36 15.29 -20.91
C GLY A 146 -0.97 15.92 -21.01
N GLY A 147 0.08 15.07 -21.09
CA GLY A 147 1.37 15.54 -21.57
C GLY A 147 2.65 14.81 -21.17
N ALA A 148 2.68 13.48 -21.15
CA ALA A 148 3.85 12.74 -21.64
C ALA A 148 3.38 11.33 -22.00
N ALA A 149 3.52 10.97 -23.27
CA ALA A 149 3.39 9.60 -23.74
C ALA A 149 4.51 8.75 -23.12
N ALA A 150 4.34 8.34 -21.87
CA ALA A 150 4.84 7.04 -21.47
C ALA A 150 4.05 6.04 -22.32
N ALA A 151 4.75 5.25 -23.14
CA ALA A 151 4.19 4.12 -23.86
C ALA A 151 3.14 3.46 -22.98
N ALA A 152 1.93 3.27 -23.52
CA ALA A 152 0.82 2.68 -22.79
C ALA A 152 1.36 1.52 -21.94
N PRO A 153 1.38 1.63 -20.59
CA PRO A 153 1.64 0.45 -19.80
C PRO A 153 0.56 -0.55 -20.20
N ALA A 154 0.94 -1.83 -20.25
CA ALA A 154 0.00 -2.93 -20.48
C ALA A 154 -1.32 -2.65 -19.75
N PRO A 155 -2.49 -2.99 -20.36
CA PRO A 155 -3.80 -2.67 -19.80
C PRO A 155 -3.78 -2.93 -18.30
N PRO A 156 -4.29 -1.99 -17.47
CA PRO A 156 -4.12 -2.03 -16.03
C PRO A 156 -4.49 -3.43 -15.57
N GLN A 157 -3.50 -4.16 -15.03
CA GLN A 157 -3.71 -5.43 -14.34
C GLN A 157 -4.86 -5.18 -13.39
N GLN A 158 -6.02 -5.76 -13.72
CA GLN A 158 -7.29 -5.31 -13.21
C GLN A 158 -7.30 -5.60 -11.71
N GLN A 159 -7.09 -4.57 -10.90
CA GLN A 159 -7.13 -4.70 -9.45
C GLN A 159 -8.54 -5.14 -9.10
N ARG A 160 -8.66 -6.38 -8.65
CA ARG A 160 -9.93 -6.97 -8.27
C ARG A 160 -10.07 -6.78 -6.77
N GLU A 161 -11.14 -6.08 -6.39
CA GLU A 161 -11.62 -6.08 -5.03
C GLU A 161 -12.07 -7.50 -4.69
N LEU A 162 -11.42 -8.09 -3.69
CA LEU A 162 -11.84 -9.37 -3.15
C LEU A 162 -12.64 -9.07 -1.87
N PRO A 163 -13.99 -9.15 -1.91
CA PRO A 163 -14.82 -8.81 -0.77
C PRO A 163 -14.47 -9.69 0.44
N PRO A 164 -14.78 -9.24 1.67
CA PRO A 164 -14.52 -10.03 2.87
C PRO A 164 -15.19 -11.39 2.74
N ILE A 165 -14.48 -12.43 3.20
CA ILE A 165 -15.05 -13.76 3.29
C ILE A 165 -15.90 -13.80 4.54
N THR A 166 -17.22 -13.88 4.34
CA THR A 166 -18.23 -13.96 5.41
C THR A 166 -18.74 -15.38 5.64
N SER A 167 -18.22 -16.36 4.88
CA SER A 167 -18.54 -17.78 5.06
C SER A 167 -18.17 -18.25 6.46
N SER A 168 -19.06 -19.02 7.07
CA SER A 168 -18.84 -19.65 8.36
C SER A 168 -17.68 -20.66 8.30
N ARG A 169 -17.07 -20.91 9.46
CA ARG A 169 -16.01 -21.92 9.60
C ARG A 169 -16.42 -23.29 9.06
N GLN A 170 -17.68 -23.67 9.26
CA GLN A 170 -18.22 -24.95 8.81
C GLN A 170 -18.32 -25.04 7.28
N GLU A 171 -18.70 -23.95 6.60
CA GLU A 171 -18.75 -23.87 5.14
C GLU A 171 -17.34 -23.92 4.53
N LEU A 172 -16.38 -23.22 5.13
CA LEU A 172 -14.98 -23.28 4.70
C LEU A 172 -14.38 -24.68 4.88
N LEU A 173 -14.71 -25.36 5.98
CA LEU A 173 -14.30 -26.76 6.21
C LEU A 173 -14.90 -27.74 5.20
N ALA A 174 -15.99 -27.40 4.51
CA ALA A 174 -16.53 -28.23 3.45
C ALA A 174 -15.75 -28.11 2.13
N LEU A 175 -14.97 -27.03 1.94
CA LEU A 175 -14.21 -26.80 0.70
C LEU A 175 -12.97 -27.70 0.59
N PRO A 176 -12.56 -28.12 -0.62
CA PRO A 176 -11.28 -28.78 -0.84
C PRO A 176 -10.08 -27.92 -0.41
N VAL A 177 -9.02 -28.56 0.10
CA VAL A 177 -7.77 -27.86 0.52
C VAL A 177 -7.21 -26.95 -0.58
N ARG A 178 -7.31 -27.36 -1.85
CA ARG A 178 -6.86 -26.55 -3.00
C ARG A 178 -7.56 -25.20 -3.08
N GLN A 179 -8.88 -25.16 -2.83
CA GLN A 179 -9.64 -23.91 -2.86
C GLN A 179 -9.27 -23.00 -1.68
N LEU A 180 -9.05 -23.59 -0.49
CA LEU A 180 -8.59 -22.82 0.68
C LEU A 180 -7.22 -22.17 0.44
N LYS A 181 -6.28 -22.92 -0.14
CA LYS A 181 -4.96 -22.38 -0.52
C LYS A 181 -5.06 -21.29 -1.58
N GLN A 182 -5.90 -21.50 -2.60
CA GLN A 182 -6.16 -20.49 -3.63
C GLN A 182 -6.72 -19.19 -3.03
N VAL A 183 -7.66 -19.28 -2.09
CA VAL A 183 -8.21 -18.11 -1.38
C VAL A 183 -7.12 -17.30 -0.67
N LEU A 184 -6.19 -17.98 0.01
CA LEU A 184 -5.08 -17.33 0.71
C LEU A 184 -4.06 -16.76 -0.30
N GLU A 185 -3.75 -17.49 -1.35
CA GLU A 185 -2.82 -17.08 -2.41
C GLU A 185 -3.33 -15.84 -3.18
N GLU A 186 -4.61 -15.82 -3.56
CA GLU A 186 -5.26 -14.68 -4.22
C GLU A 186 -5.24 -13.42 -3.36
N ARG A 187 -5.07 -13.56 -2.04
CA ARG A 187 -4.98 -12.47 -1.08
C ARG A 187 -3.55 -12.20 -0.59
N GLY A 188 -2.56 -12.89 -1.14
CA GLY A 188 -1.15 -12.76 -0.77
C GLY A 188 -0.83 -13.22 0.65
N ILE A 189 -1.67 -14.06 1.25
CA ILE A 189 -1.49 -14.58 2.60
C ILE A 189 -0.67 -15.87 2.53
N GLY A 190 0.46 -15.91 3.25
CA GLY A 190 1.29 -17.11 3.37
C GLY A 190 0.61 -18.22 4.16
N PHE A 191 0.80 -19.46 3.70
CA PHE A 191 0.24 -20.67 4.33
C PHE A 191 1.22 -21.85 4.34
N ALA A 192 2.52 -21.60 4.18
CA ALA A 192 3.54 -22.65 4.14
C ALA A 192 3.68 -23.40 5.48
N ASP A 193 3.27 -22.77 6.57
CA ASP A 193 3.24 -23.28 7.94
C ASP A 193 1.93 -24.01 8.29
N CYS A 194 0.93 -24.02 7.40
CA CYS A 194 -0.33 -24.73 7.60
C CYS A 194 -0.19 -26.20 7.15
N ASN A 195 -0.15 -27.12 8.11
CA ASN A 195 -0.06 -28.57 7.89
C ASN A 195 -1.44 -29.22 7.84
N GLU A 196 -2.41 -28.67 8.57
CA GLU A 196 -3.76 -29.20 8.64
C GLU A 196 -4.77 -28.31 7.91
N LYS A 197 -5.85 -28.93 7.41
CA LYS A 197 -6.95 -28.21 6.76
C LYS A 197 -7.56 -27.15 7.69
N GLN A 198 -7.62 -27.45 8.99
CA GLN A 198 -8.21 -26.58 9.98
C GLN A 198 -7.43 -25.26 10.12
N GLU A 199 -6.11 -25.31 10.05
CA GLU A 199 -5.22 -24.14 10.13
C GLU A 199 -5.41 -23.20 8.94
N LEU A 200 -5.62 -23.75 7.73
CA LEU A 200 -5.97 -22.96 6.55
C LEU A 200 -7.30 -22.23 6.73
N VAL A 201 -8.31 -22.92 7.27
CA VAL A 201 -9.63 -22.32 7.52
C VAL A 201 -9.54 -21.23 8.57
N ASP A 202 -8.84 -21.49 9.69
CA ASP A 202 -8.71 -20.52 10.77
C ASP A 202 -7.97 -19.27 10.28
N ARG A 203 -6.97 -19.44 9.41
CA ARG A 203 -6.27 -18.33 8.75
C ARG A 203 -7.18 -17.52 7.82
N ILE A 204 -8.04 -18.17 7.05
CA ILE A 204 -9.00 -17.48 6.20
C ILE A 204 -9.97 -16.65 7.05
N VAL A 205 -10.50 -17.23 8.13
CA VAL A 205 -11.42 -16.52 9.02
C VAL A 205 -10.75 -15.31 9.66
N GLU A 206 -9.51 -15.46 10.14
CA GLU A 206 -8.76 -14.39 10.78
C GLU A 206 -8.38 -13.28 9.80
N ARG A 207 -7.85 -13.65 8.63
CA ARG A 207 -7.13 -12.74 7.72
C ARG A 207 -7.95 -12.27 6.52
N CYS A 208 -9.07 -12.93 6.20
CA CYS A 208 -9.92 -12.59 5.05
C CYS A 208 -11.26 -11.96 5.47
N SER A 209 -11.43 -11.60 6.74
CA SER A 209 -12.64 -10.94 7.28
C SER A 209 -12.77 -9.47 6.86
N THR A 210 -11.75 -8.92 6.20
CA THR A 210 -11.73 -7.56 5.65
C THR A 210 -11.50 -7.59 4.14
N VAL A 211 -11.93 -6.52 3.44
CA VAL A 211 -11.67 -6.37 2.00
C VAL A 211 -10.16 -6.38 1.75
N THR A 212 -9.69 -7.15 0.76
CA THR A 212 -8.30 -7.09 0.28
C THR A 212 -8.25 -6.90 -1.22
N TYR A 213 -7.15 -6.30 -1.69
CA TYR A 213 -7.00 -5.87 -3.08
C TYR A 213 -5.78 -6.59 -3.66
N TYR A 214 -6.00 -7.26 -4.79
CA TYR A 214 -4.95 -7.98 -5.50
C TYR A 214 -4.82 -7.45 -6.92
N THR A 215 -3.57 -7.31 -7.37
CA THR A 215 -3.21 -6.99 -8.74
C THR A 215 -2.89 -8.32 -9.43
N SER A 216 -3.72 -8.77 -10.40
CA SER A 216 -3.42 -10.03 -11.10
C SER A 216 -2.13 -9.89 -11.91
N LYS A 217 -1.27 -10.91 -11.88
CA LYS A 217 -0.12 -11.01 -12.78
C LYS A 217 -0.54 -10.93 -14.25
#